data_AF-A0A8H8SXT0-F1
#
_entry.id   AF-A0A8H8SXT0-F1
#
_cell.length_a   1.000
_cell.length_b   1.000
_cell.length_c   1.000
_cell.angle_alpha   90.00
_cell.angle_beta   90.00
_cell.angle_gamma   90.00
#
_symmetry.space_group_name_H-M   'P 1'
#
loop_
_entity.id
_entity.type
_entity.pdbx_description
1 polymer ?
#
loop_
_entity_poly.entity_id
_entity_poly.type
_entity_poly.pdbx_seq_one_letter_code
_entity_poly.pdbx_strand_id
1 'polypeptide(L)'
;MTVFDDAEGDSSVASSSHYDPYYGRILRIPGPAPVSGSLDQIWAFVEPALCHILSASTPNGEPARIDAEYYSHIYTTLYNLSTTSPRGRSVSGAAGHALARLASLQLFSRPPSNSAGKQRDFTPPESDSVSDQVDYGPYLRLEDTFRRHAQNVLDNAPANDPRLIEYLLTQYQRYTRSATYISRMFSYLHRHFIRRMIAAGHGWLDMTPHETISQLARYPPGRRPSERELEERIANEIKARRLVELKKWGYTTGSRDTHSRESEATAEACAEAASPSDKIVPILSLALRQWRIQVLEPLGVDSRLSRVALTLVRRPTNDKTPEKMQRMLKSCGVRGADPARKVLKRYTQSPK
;
A
#
# COMPACT_ATOMS: atom_id res chain seq x y z
N MET A 1 -63.71 4.13 28.00
CA MET A 1 -63.57 3.72 26.59
C MET A 1 -62.98 4.91 25.86
N THR A 2 -61.64 5.06 25.79
CA THR A 2 -60.73 4.52 24.73
C THR A 2 -61.31 4.75 23.34
N VAL A 3 -60.69 5.56 22.48
CA VAL A 3 -59.53 5.25 21.60
C VAL A 3 -58.96 6.62 21.11
N PHE A 4 -57.75 7.06 21.48
CA PHE A 4 -56.44 6.95 20.78
C PHE A 4 -56.47 7.03 19.24
N ASP A 5 -55.99 8.14 18.68
CA ASP A 5 -55.34 8.16 17.37
C ASP A 5 -54.06 9.00 17.47
N ASP A 6 -52.95 8.28 17.59
CA ASP A 6 -51.59 8.77 17.52
C ASP A 6 -51.23 9.02 16.05
N ALA A 7 -50.98 10.28 15.69
CA ALA A 7 -50.37 10.63 14.41
C ALA A 7 -48.86 10.34 14.48
N GLU A 8 -48.46 9.21 13.91
CA GLU A 8 -47.07 8.81 13.69
C GLU A 8 -46.29 9.89 12.93
N GLY A 9 -45.13 10.22 13.49
CA GLY A 9 -44.14 11.10 12.89
C GLY A 9 -43.42 10.42 11.74
N ASP A 10 -43.59 10.97 10.54
CA ASP A 10 -42.72 10.69 9.40
C ASP A 10 -41.46 11.57 9.50
N SER A 11 -40.54 11.21 10.41
CA SER A 11 -39.22 11.83 10.46
C SER A 11 -38.37 11.26 9.33
N SER A 12 -38.60 11.74 8.11
CA SER A 12 -37.66 11.57 7.02
C SER A 12 -36.33 12.20 7.47
N VAL A 13 -35.33 11.36 7.74
CA VAL A 13 -33.95 11.77 7.97
C VAL A 13 -33.41 12.29 6.64
N ALA A 14 -33.82 13.50 6.27
CA ALA A 14 -33.27 14.25 5.17
C ALA A 14 -31.79 14.43 5.49
N SER A 15 -30.96 13.59 4.88
CA SER A 15 -29.51 13.69 4.90
C SER A 15 -29.14 15.06 4.32
N SER A 16 -29.05 16.05 5.22
CA SER A 16 -28.89 17.46 4.93
C SER A 16 -27.50 17.65 4.35
N SER A 17 -27.35 17.42 3.05
CA SER A 17 -26.08 17.64 2.37
C SER A 17 -25.91 19.13 2.11
N HIS A 18 -24.91 19.73 2.74
CA HIS A 18 -24.51 21.10 2.46
C HIS A 18 -23.80 21.15 1.10
N TYR A 19 -24.19 22.07 0.23
CA TYR A 19 -23.50 22.31 -1.04
C TYR A 19 -22.44 23.39 -0.85
N ASP A 20 -21.19 23.07 -1.15
CA ASP A 20 -20.08 24.00 -1.19
C ASP A 20 -19.77 24.37 -2.66
N PRO A 21 -19.66 25.66 -3.02
CA PRO A 21 -19.42 26.07 -4.41
C PRO A 21 -18.08 25.59 -4.98
N TYR A 22 -17.08 25.32 -4.14
CA TYR A 22 -15.76 24.84 -4.53
C TYR A 22 -15.65 23.32 -4.52
N TYR A 23 -16.25 22.66 -3.52
CA TYR A 23 -16.10 21.22 -3.29
C TYR A 23 -17.34 20.40 -3.65
N GLY A 24 -18.42 21.05 -4.07
CA GLY A 24 -19.69 20.41 -4.41
C GLY A 24 -20.41 19.91 -3.16
N ARG A 25 -21.07 18.75 -3.27
CA ARG A 25 -21.80 18.14 -2.16
C ARG A 25 -20.83 17.68 -1.08
N ILE A 26 -20.96 18.22 0.14
CA ILE A 26 -20.21 17.74 1.30
C ILE A 26 -21.00 16.59 1.95
N LEU A 27 -20.35 15.43 2.10
CA LEU A 27 -20.95 14.29 2.78
C LEU A 27 -20.89 14.48 4.31
N ARG A 28 -22.06 14.48 4.95
CA ARG A 28 -22.20 14.49 6.42
C ARG A 28 -22.13 13.08 7.00
N ILE A 29 -22.03 13.04 8.32
CA ILE A 29 -21.98 11.80 9.09
C ILE A 29 -23.25 10.97 8.80
N PRO A 30 -23.10 9.69 8.39
CA PRO A 30 -24.24 8.85 8.03
C PRO A 30 -25.04 8.30 9.24
N GLY A 31 -24.51 8.43 10.46
CA GLY A 31 -25.12 7.90 11.68
C GLY A 31 -24.16 7.96 12.89
N PRO A 32 -24.50 7.36 14.04
CA PRO A 32 -23.63 7.40 15.21
C PRO A 32 -22.28 6.74 14.90
N ALA A 33 -21.19 7.44 15.25
CA ALA A 33 -19.85 6.93 15.05
C ALA A 33 -19.58 5.71 15.96
N PRO A 34 -19.05 4.59 15.44
CA PRO A 34 -18.71 3.45 16.26
C PRO A 34 -17.53 3.81 17.18
N VAL A 35 -17.75 3.68 18.49
CA VAL A 35 -16.73 3.96 19.52
C VAL A 35 -15.74 2.81 19.61
N SER A 36 -16.26 1.59 19.58
CA SER A 36 -15.54 0.31 19.45
C SER A 36 -16.43 -0.64 18.68
N GLY A 37 -15.85 -1.52 17.87
CA GLY A 37 -16.63 -2.41 17.02
C GLY A 37 -15.74 -3.37 16.26
N SER A 38 -16.38 -4.35 15.61
CA SER A 38 -15.68 -5.20 14.66
C SER A 38 -15.15 -4.36 13.49
N LEU A 39 -14.13 -4.86 12.81
CA LEU A 39 -13.59 -4.23 11.60
C LEU A 39 -14.70 -3.92 10.59
N ASP A 40 -15.68 -4.82 10.45
CA ASP A 40 -16.79 -4.65 9.50
C ASP A 40 -17.71 -3.49 9.86
N GLN A 41 -18.04 -3.30 11.15
CA GLN A 41 -18.84 -2.16 11.61
C GLN A 41 -18.10 -0.84 11.38
N ILE A 42 -16.80 -0.81 11.69
CA ILE A 42 -15.96 0.36 11.45
C ILE A 42 -15.89 0.66 9.96
N TRP A 43 -15.70 -0.37 9.13
CA TRP A 43 -15.58 -0.18 7.69
C TRP A 43 -16.90 0.27 7.06
N ALA A 44 -18.04 -0.24 7.51
CA ALA A 44 -19.36 0.23 7.08
C ALA A 44 -19.57 1.72 7.37
N PHE A 45 -18.95 2.26 8.43
CA PHE A 45 -18.95 3.69 8.72
C PHE A 45 -17.95 4.49 7.87
N VAL A 46 -16.79 3.93 7.52
CA VAL A 46 -15.71 4.64 6.79
C VAL A 46 -15.86 4.57 5.27
N GLU A 47 -16.39 3.47 4.74
CA GLU A 47 -16.50 3.20 3.30
C GLU A 47 -17.30 4.28 2.55
N PRO A 48 -18.45 4.79 3.03
CA PRO A 48 -19.21 5.83 2.34
C PRO A 48 -18.37 7.10 2.09
N ALA A 49 -17.56 7.52 3.08
CA ALA A 49 -16.63 8.64 2.93
C ALA A 49 -15.58 8.38 1.85
N LEU A 50 -14.96 7.20 1.84
CA LEU A 50 -13.98 6.82 0.83
C LEU A 50 -14.57 6.83 -0.58
N CYS A 51 -15.74 6.20 -0.75
CA CYS A 51 -16.45 6.15 -2.02
C CYS A 51 -16.80 7.55 -2.51
N HIS A 52 -17.24 8.43 -1.61
CA HIS A 52 -17.53 9.83 -1.93
C HIS A 52 -16.29 10.61 -2.37
N ILE A 53 -15.20 10.54 -1.60
CA ILE A 53 -13.93 11.22 -1.89
C ILE A 53 -13.36 10.79 -3.25
N LEU A 54 -13.49 9.52 -3.60
CA LEU A 54 -12.97 8.97 -4.86
C LEU A 54 -13.88 9.26 -6.06
N SER A 55 -15.20 9.19 -5.88
CA SER A 55 -16.14 9.13 -7.02
C SER A 55 -16.86 10.44 -7.31
N ALA A 56 -17.04 11.33 -6.32
CA ALA A 56 -17.78 12.56 -6.53
C ALA A 56 -16.98 13.54 -7.40
N SER A 57 -17.60 14.02 -8.48
CA SER A 57 -17.00 15.02 -9.35
C SER A 57 -17.14 16.40 -8.72
N THR A 58 -16.03 17.11 -8.56
CA THR A 58 -16.03 18.52 -8.16
C THR A 58 -15.78 19.42 -9.38
N PRO A 59 -16.22 20.69 -9.35
CA PRO A 59 -16.01 21.63 -10.45
C PRO A 59 -14.51 21.85 -10.77
N ASN A 60 -13.68 21.86 -9.73
CA ASN A 60 -12.25 22.21 -9.84
C ASN A 60 -11.33 21.00 -10.01
N GLY A 61 -11.89 19.78 -10.06
CA GLY A 61 -11.12 18.53 -10.04
C GLY A 61 -10.37 18.28 -8.73
N GLU A 62 -10.72 19.01 -7.68
CA GLU A 62 -10.30 18.72 -6.30
C GLU A 62 -11.05 17.48 -5.77
N PRO A 63 -10.51 16.76 -4.78
CA PRO A 63 -11.24 15.66 -4.19
C PRO A 63 -12.49 16.20 -3.48
N ALA A 64 -13.58 15.45 -3.56
CA ALA A 64 -14.77 15.77 -2.79
C ALA A 64 -14.47 15.72 -1.29
N ARG A 65 -15.08 16.64 -0.54
CA ARG A 65 -14.82 16.80 0.89
C ARG A 65 -15.93 16.16 1.72
N ILE A 66 -15.51 15.59 2.83
CA ILE A 66 -16.41 15.19 3.90
C ILE A 66 -16.46 16.28 4.96
N ASP A 67 -17.54 16.28 5.74
CA ASP A 67 -17.68 17.18 6.86
C ASP A 67 -16.53 17.01 7.88
N ALA A 68 -16.11 18.11 8.52
CA ALA A 68 -15.00 18.09 9.47
C ALA A 68 -15.28 17.21 10.70
N GLU A 69 -16.54 17.14 11.13
CA GLU A 69 -17.00 16.27 12.20
C GLU A 69 -16.86 14.80 11.76
N TYR A 70 -17.29 14.48 10.53
CA TYR A 70 -17.14 13.13 9.98
C TYR A 70 -15.67 12.70 9.83
N TYR A 71 -14.81 13.60 9.35
CA TYR A 71 -13.37 13.36 9.30
C TYR A 71 -12.80 13.04 10.69
N SER A 72 -13.21 13.80 11.70
CA SER A 72 -12.75 13.63 13.09
C SER A 72 -13.21 12.29 13.67
N HIS A 73 -14.44 11.87 13.38
CA HIS A 73 -14.94 10.55 13.78
C HIS A 73 -14.20 9.42 13.10
N ILE A 74 -13.97 9.49 11.77
CA ILE A 74 -13.19 8.48 11.05
C ILE A 74 -11.79 8.36 11.66
N TYR A 75 -11.12 9.49 11.92
CA TYR A 75 -9.80 9.49 12.53
C TYR A 75 -9.80 8.80 13.91
N THR A 76 -10.78 9.14 14.75
CA THR A 76 -10.91 8.57 16.11
C THR A 76 -11.21 7.07 16.07
N THR A 77 -12.11 6.63 15.20
CA THR A 77 -12.43 5.21 15.06
C THR A 77 -11.22 4.41 14.56
N LEU A 78 -10.44 4.93 13.60
CA LEU A 78 -9.21 4.29 13.13
C LEU A 78 -8.11 4.27 14.20
N TYR A 79 -8.04 5.30 15.04
CA TYR A 79 -7.18 5.35 16.21
C TYR A 79 -7.55 4.23 17.19
N ASN A 80 -8.83 4.13 17.55
CA ASN A 80 -9.32 3.09 18.48
C ASN A 80 -9.04 1.69 17.92
N LEU A 81 -9.31 1.46 16.63
CA LEU A 81 -9.01 0.17 15.98
C LEU A 81 -7.53 -0.21 16.08
N SER A 82 -6.64 0.77 15.87
CA SER A 82 -5.19 0.55 15.88
C SER A 82 -4.61 0.36 17.29
N THR A 83 -5.27 0.91 18.31
CA THR A 83 -4.80 0.88 19.72
C THR A 83 -5.46 -0.22 20.55
N THR A 84 -6.69 -0.61 20.23
CA THR A 84 -7.44 -1.64 20.97
C THR A 84 -6.97 -3.06 20.63
N SER A 85 -6.20 -3.24 19.55
CA SER A 85 -5.68 -4.54 19.15
C SER A 85 -4.61 -5.03 20.16
N PRO A 86 -4.90 -6.00 21.05
CA PRO A 86 -4.09 -6.27 22.25
C PRO A 86 -2.73 -6.92 22.00
N ARG A 87 -2.39 -7.25 20.74
CA ARG A 87 -1.31 -8.18 20.41
C ARG A 87 -0.08 -7.55 19.76
N GLY A 88 -0.09 -6.25 19.52
CA GLY A 88 1.02 -5.57 18.84
C GLY A 88 2.14 -5.09 19.77
N ARG A 89 2.87 -5.99 20.45
CA ARG A 89 4.10 -5.58 21.16
C ARG A 89 5.06 -4.94 20.15
N SER A 90 5.49 -3.71 20.42
CA SER A 90 6.44 -2.98 19.59
C SER A 90 7.80 -3.68 19.60
N VAL A 91 8.18 -4.33 18.51
CA VAL A 91 9.51 -4.92 18.34
C VAL A 91 10.39 -3.89 17.62
N SER A 92 11.55 -3.62 18.19
CA SER A 92 12.46 -2.55 17.78
C SER A 92 13.18 -2.89 16.47
N GLY A 93 12.86 -2.14 15.40
CA GLY A 93 13.71 -1.97 14.21
C GLY A 93 13.81 -3.13 13.21
N ALA A 94 14.13 -2.80 11.95
CA ALA A 94 14.25 -3.78 10.87
C ALA A 94 15.43 -4.76 11.04
N ALA A 95 16.55 -4.31 11.63
CA ALA A 95 17.67 -5.17 11.96
C ALA A 95 17.32 -6.17 13.08
N GLY A 96 16.56 -5.74 14.09
CA GLY A 96 16.07 -6.60 15.17
C GLY A 96 15.14 -7.71 14.67
N HIS A 97 14.27 -7.42 13.69
CA HIS A 97 13.45 -8.44 13.05
C HIS A 97 14.25 -9.42 12.19
N ALA A 98 15.25 -8.94 11.44
CA ALA A 98 16.12 -9.81 10.66
C ALA A 98 16.96 -10.74 11.57
N LEU A 99 17.51 -10.21 12.66
CA LEU A 99 18.21 -11.01 13.67
C LEU A 99 17.28 -11.97 14.41
N ALA A 100 16.05 -11.57 14.75
CA ALA A 100 15.07 -12.48 15.34
C ALA A 100 14.76 -13.67 14.42
N ARG A 101 14.69 -13.44 13.09
CA ARG A 101 14.56 -14.52 12.10
C ARG A 101 15.82 -15.36 11.94
N LEU A 102 17.01 -14.78 12.12
CA LEU A 102 18.26 -15.55 12.14
C LEU A 102 18.40 -16.40 13.40
N ALA A 103 17.92 -15.90 14.55
CA ALA A 103 17.89 -16.63 15.80
C ALA A 103 16.93 -17.81 15.76
N SER A 104 15.78 -17.68 15.08
CA SER A 104 14.83 -18.78 14.90
C SER A 104 15.32 -19.89 13.96
N LEU A 105 16.33 -19.63 13.12
CA LEU A 105 17.02 -20.65 12.33
C LEU A 105 18.02 -21.50 13.15
N GLN A 106 18.03 -21.36 14.49
CA GLN A 106 18.96 -22.06 15.41
C GLN A 106 20.45 -21.89 15.06
N LEU A 107 20.81 -20.90 14.24
CA LEU A 107 22.19 -20.65 13.84
C LEU A 107 23.07 -20.23 15.03
N PHE A 108 22.47 -19.74 16.12
CA PHE A 108 23.15 -19.31 17.34
C PHE A 108 22.90 -20.24 18.54
N SER A 109 22.60 -21.53 18.30
CA SER A 109 22.55 -22.51 19.39
C SER A 109 23.88 -22.51 20.16
N ARG A 110 23.82 -22.02 21.39
CA ARG A 110 24.91 -22.04 22.37
C ARG A 110 25.32 -23.51 22.57
N PRO A 111 26.61 -23.87 22.50
CA PRO A 111 27.02 -25.25 22.73
C PRO A 111 26.56 -25.68 24.14
N PRO A 112 26.14 -26.94 24.33
CA PRO A 112 25.72 -27.42 25.63
C PRO A 112 26.88 -27.28 26.62
N SER A 113 26.68 -26.45 27.63
CA SER A 113 27.55 -26.35 28.79
C SER A 113 27.45 -27.67 29.55
N ASN A 114 28.57 -28.40 29.63
CA ASN A 114 28.71 -29.60 30.45
C ASN A 114 28.60 -29.23 31.94
N SER A 115 27.39 -29.27 32.48
CA SER A 115 27.17 -29.36 33.92
C SER A 115 26.13 -30.44 34.17
N ALA A 116 26.60 -31.57 34.70
CA ALA A 116 25.78 -32.69 35.11
C ALA A 116 24.80 -32.28 36.21
N GLY A 117 23.53 -32.67 36.07
CA GLY A 117 22.57 -32.59 37.18
C GLY A 117 21.12 -32.34 36.75
N LYS A 118 20.30 -33.39 36.86
CA LYS A 118 18.83 -33.43 36.79
C LYS A 118 18.20 -33.23 35.40
N GLN A 119 18.03 -34.38 34.76
CA GLN A 119 17.04 -34.65 33.72
C GLN A 119 15.66 -34.13 34.16
N ARG A 120 15.26 -32.98 33.63
CA ARG A 120 13.86 -32.59 33.54
C ARG A 120 13.33 -33.15 32.23
N ASP A 121 12.22 -33.87 32.29
CA ASP A 121 11.47 -34.28 31.11
C ASP A 121 11.12 -33.03 30.29
N PHE A 122 11.79 -32.91 29.15
CA PHE A 122 11.42 -31.97 28.09
C PHE A 122 10.43 -32.68 27.18
N THR A 123 9.15 -32.68 27.59
CA THR A 123 8.10 -32.69 26.59
C THR A 123 8.30 -31.45 25.70
N PRO A 124 8.24 -31.59 24.36
CA PRO A 124 8.25 -30.42 23.49
C PRO A 124 7.15 -29.49 23.97
N PRO A 125 7.41 -28.20 24.23
CA PRO A 125 6.32 -27.28 24.46
C PRO A 125 5.42 -27.39 23.24
N GLU A 126 4.17 -27.82 23.46
CA GLU A 126 3.12 -27.66 22.48
C GLU A 126 3.24 -26.23 21.99
N SER A 127 3.54 -26.10 20.70
CA SER A 127 3.69 -24.82 20.06
C SER A 127 2.32 -24.15 20.12
N ASP A 128 2.08 -23.40 21.19
CA ASP A 128 1.28 -22.20 21.20
C ASP A 128 1.94 -21.25 20.19
N SER A 129 1.84 -21.61 18.91
CA SER A 129 1.92 -20.69 17.80
C SER A 129 0.67 -19.84 17.88
N VAL A 130 0.60 -19.01 18.92
CA VAL A 130 0.04 -17.66 18.86
C VAL A 130 0.94 -16.93 17.85
N SER A 131 0.85 -17.38 16.60
CA SER A 131 1.33 -16.64 15.46
C SER A 131 0.63 -15.30 15.63
N ASP A 132 1.42 -14.26 15.86
CA ASP A 132 0.96 -12.87 15.84
C ASP A 132 0.12 -12.71 14.57
N GLN A 133 -1.19 -12.87 14.71
CA GLN A 133 -2.12 -12.78 13.60
C GLN A 133 -2.23 -11.28 13.35
N VAL A 134 -1.29 -10.79 12.58
CA VAL A 134 -1.25 -9.40 12.14
C VAL A 134 -2.58 -9.16 11.45
N ASP A 135 -3.38 -8.26 12.02
CA ASP A 135 -4.64 -7.86 11.42
C ASP A 135 -4.35 -6.94 10.22
N TYR A 136 -4.29 -7.52 9.03
CA TYR A 136 -4.18 -6.80 7.76
C TYR A 136 -5.52 -6.19 7.31
N GLY A 137 -6.60 -6.42 8.04
CA GLY A 137 -7.96 -6.11 7.64
C GLY A 137 -8.17 -4.67 7.16
N PRO A 138 -7.79 -3.63 7.94
CA PRO A 138 -7.97 -2.25 7.52
C PRO A 138 -7.21 -1.90 6.24
N TYR A 139 -6.01 -2.46 6.07
CA TYR A 139 -5.17 -2.23 4.89
C TYR A 139 -5.77 -2.88 3.64
N LEU A 140 -6.22 -4.14 3.77
CA LEU A 140 -6.83 -4.90 2.67
C LEU A 140 -8.18 -4.30 2.25
N ARG A 141 -8.98 -3.81 3.20
CA ARG A 141 -10.23 -3.12 2.91
C ARG A 141 -9.98 -1.82 2.13
N LEU A 142 -8.94 -1.07 2.51
CA LEU A 142 -8.52 0.13 1.78
C LEU A 142 -8.02 -0.19 0.36
N GLU A 143 -7.24 -1.27 0.22
CA GLU A 143 -6.80 -1.78 -1.08
C GLU A 143 -7.99 -2.17 -1.97
N ASP A 144 -8.98 -2.87 -1.42
CA ASP A 144 -10.21 -3.24 -2.13
C ASP A 144 -11.00 -2.01 -2.61
N THR A 145 -11.11 -0.97 -1.78
CA THR A 145 -11.78 0.28 -2.18
C THR A 145 -11.04 0.97 -3.34
N PHE A 146 -9.71 1.09 -3.26
CA PHE A 146 -8.91 1.65 -4.35
C PHE A 146 -9.00 0.82 -5.63
N ARG A 147 -8.98 -0.51 -5.51
CA ARG A 147 -9.16 -1.44 -6.63
C ARG A 147 -10.51 -1.27 -7.30
N ARG A 148 -11.61 -1.32 -6.54
CA ARG A 148 -12.98 -1.18 -7.07
C ARG A 148 -13.16 0.13 -7.82
N HIS A 149 -12.66 1.23 -7.25
CA HIS A 149 -12.77 2.53 -7.91
C HIS A 149 -11.91 2.60 -9.19
N ALA A 150 -10.68 2.11 -9.17
CA ALA A 150 -9.82 2.08 -10.36
C ALA A 150 -10.41 1.20 -11.48
N GLN A 151 -10.99 0.06 -11.14
CA GLN A 151 -11.71 -0.79 -12.09
C GLN A 151 -12.91 -0.06 -12.69
N ASN A 152 -13.72 0.61 -11.86
CA ASN A 152 -14.85 1.40 -12.34
C ASN A 152 -14.42 2.52 -13.31
N VAL A 153 -13.25 3.13 -13.10
CA VAL A 153 -12.69 4.11 -14.06
C VAL A 153 -12.40 3.46 -15.42
N LEU A 154 -11.83 2.25 -15.43
CA LEU A 154 -11.57 1.54 -16.68
C LEU A 154 -12.88 1.10 -17.37
N ASP A 155 -13.86 0.62 -16.61
CA ASP A 155 -15.15 0.16 -17.13
C ASP A 155 -15.95 1.29 -17.80
N ASN A 156 -15.78 2.54 -17.31
CA ASN A 156 -16.40 3.73 -17.88
C ASN A 156 -15.52 4.44 -18.93
N ALA A 157 -14.38 3.88 -19.30
CA ALA A 157 -13.49 4.50 -20.27
C ALA A 157 -14.07 4.43 -21.70
N PRO A 158 -13.93 5.49 -22.50
CA PRO A 158 -14.44 5.48 -23.88
C PRO A 158 -13.65 4.48 -24.73
N ALA A 159 -14.35 3.52 -25.34
CA ALA A 159 -13.75 2.51 -26.20
C ALA A 159 -13.27 3.12 -27.53
N ASN A 160 -12.05 2.79 -27.98
CA ASN A 160 -11.47 3.19 -29.27
C ASN A 160 -11.44 4.71 -29.59
N ASP A 161 -11.56 5.57 -28.60
CA ASP A 161 -11.60 7.03 -28.80
C ASP A 161 -10.18 7.65 -28.68
N PRO A 162 -9.74 8.55 -29.59
CA PRO A 162 -8.55 9.39 -29.35
C PRO A 162 -8.57 10.14 -28.01
N ARG A 163 -9.77 10.39 -27.43
CA ARG A 163 -9.97 11.03 -26.12
C ARG A 163 -9.65 10.12 -24.94
N LEU A 164 -9.41 8.83 -25.14
CA LEU A 164 -9.08 7.90 -24.05
C LEU A 164 -7.87 8.39 -23.22
N ILE A 165 -6.84 8.89 -23.88
CA ILE A 165 -5.63 9.39 -23.19
C ILE A 165 -5.98 10.57 -22.29
N GLU A 166 -6.78 11.51 -22.79
CA GLU A 166 -7.21 12.69 -22.04
C GLU A 166 -8.14 12.31 -20.87
N TYR A 167 -9.05 11.38 -21.11
CA TYR A 167 -9.89 10.79 -20.07
C TYR A 167 -9.04 10.18 -18.95
N LEU A 168 -8.12 9.28 -19.29
CA LEU A 168 -7.27 8.61 -18.30
C LEU A 168 -6.40 9.58 -17.52
N LEU A 169 -5.81 10.59 -18.19
CA LEU A 169 -5.03 11.63 -17.52
C LEU A 169 -5.87 12.44 -16.53
N THR A 170 -7.10 12.79 -16.92
CA THR A 170 -8.03 13.54 -16.06
C THR A 170 -8.45 12.70 -14.86
N GLN A 171 -8.83 11.44 -15.08
CA GLN A 171 -9.22 10.53 -14.02
C GLN A 171 -8.04 10.21 -13.09
N TYR A 172 -6.83 10.04 -13.63
CA TYR A 172 -5.63 9.83 -12.84
C TYR A 172 -5.32 11.02 -11.90
N GLN A 173 -5.42 12.25 -12.40
CA GLN A 173 -5.20 13.44 -11.58
C GLN A 173 -6.21 13.54 -10.44
N ARG A 174 -7.49 13.26 -10.71
CA ARG A 174 -8.52 13.20 -9.67
C ARG A 174 -8.23 12.11 -8.65
N TYR A 175 -7.96 10.90 -9.13
CA TYR A 175 -7.66 9.74 -8.30
C TYR A 175 -6.47 9.98 -7.36
N THR A 176 -5.38 10.55 -7.87
CA THR A 176 -4.18 10.84 -7.07
C THR A 176 -4.39 11.93 -6.01
N ARG A 177 -5.16 12.97 -6.34
CA ARG A 177 -5.56 13.99 -5.36
C ARG A 177 -6.43 13.38 -4.25
N SER A 178 -7.41 12.56 -4.61
CA SER A 178 -8.24 11.82 -3.65
C SER A 178 -7.42 10.86 -2.79
N ALA A 179 -6.50 10.09 -3.38
CA ALA A 179 -5.60 9.19 -2.65
C ALA A 179 -4.69 9.96 -1.67
N THR A 180 -4.22 11.15 -2.05
CA THR A 180 -3.43 12.01 -1.16
C THR A 180 -4.26 12.48 0.04
N TYR A 181 -5.51 12.86 -0.18
CA TYR A 181 -6.43 13.24 0.88
C TYR A 181 -6.72 12.06 1.83
N ILE A 182 -7.03 10.88 1.28
CA ILE A 182 -7.24 9.64 2.05
C ILE A 182 -5.98 9.27 2.84
N SER A 183 -4.79 9.39 2.25
CA SER A 183 -3.53 9.11 2.95
C SER A 183 -3.32 9.99 4.19
N ARG A 184 -3.82 11.24 4.18
CA ARG A 184 -3.78 12.13 5.36
C ARG A 184 -4.78 11.69 6.42
N MET A 185 -6.00 11.34 6.00
CA MET A 185 -7.05 10.81 6.87
C MET A 185 -6.62 9.52 7.59
N PHE A 186 -5.92 8.64 6.88
CA PHE A 186 -5.39 7.37 7.41
C PHE A 186 -3.95 7.48 7.94
N SER A 187 -3.49 8.68 8.31
CA SER A 187 -2.12 8.88 8.80
C SER A 187 -1.81 8.06 10.06
N TYR A 188 -2.81 7.74 10.88
CA TYR A 188 -2.64 6.88 12.06
C TYR A 188 -2.33 5.43 11.68
N LEU A 189 -3.11 4.86 10.75
CA LEU A 189 -2.84 3.53 10.18
C LEU A 189 -1.43 3.47 9.58
N HIS A 190 -1.01 4.54 8.87
CA HIS A 190 0.34 4.60 8.33
C HIS A 190 1.42 4.53 9.42
N ARG A 191 1.29 5.33 10.49
CA ARG A 191 2.31 5.41 11.55
C ARG A 191 2.43 4.11 12.35
N HIS A 192 1.32 3.49 12.71
CA HIS A 192 1.30 2.39 13.68
C HIS A 192 1.27 1.01 13.02
N PHE A 193 0.60 0.87 11.87
CA PHE A 193 0.52 -0.39 11.16
C PHE A 193 1.54 -0.46 10.02
N ILE A 194 1.44 0.42 9.03
CA ILE A 194 2.24 0.31 7.78
C ILE A 194 3.74 0.38 8.08
N ARG A 195 4.19 1.37 8.87
CA ARG A 195 5.62 1.48 9.23
C ARG A 195 6.13 0.26 10.00
N ARG A 196 5.31 -0.28 10.90
CA ARG A 196 5.64 -1.49 11.66
C ARG A 196 5.77 -2.70 10.73
N MET A 197 4.84 -2.86 9.79
CA MET A 197 4.87 -3.96 8.82
C MET A 197 6.07 -3.87 7.87
N ILE A 198 6.42 -2.66 7.42
CA ILE A 198 7.63 -2.42 6.63
C ILE A 198 8.87 -2.78 7.45
N ALA A 199 8.95 -2.35 8.72
CA ALA A 199 10.06 -2.68 9.61
C ALA A 199 10.16 -4.19 9.89
N ALA A 200 9.02 -4.90 9.96
CA ALA A 200 8.97 -6.36 10.09
C ALA A 200 9.35 -7.11 8.80
N GLY A 201 9.69 -6.40 7.72
CA GLY A 201 10.15 -6.99 6.46
C GLY A 201 9.02 -7.34 5.46
N HIS A 202 7.80 -6.87 5.70
CA HIS A 202 6.68 -7.01 4.75
C HIS A 202 6.61 -5.85 3.75
N GLY A 203 7.61 -4.96 3.75
CA GLY A 203 7.69 -3.82 2.83
C GLY A 203 7.92 -4.22 1.36
N TRP A 204 7.99 -3.23 0.48
CA TRP A 204 8.25 -3.44 -0.95
C TRP A 204 9.63 -4.05 -1.23
N LEU A 205 10.63 -3.72 -0.39
CA LEU A 205 11.97 -4.27 -0.47
C LEU A 205 12.05 -5.54 0.39
N ASP A 206 12.52 -6.64 -0.20
CA ASP A 206 12.80 -7.85 0.55
C ASP A 206 14.00 -7.60 1.49
N MET A 207 13.70 -7.51 2.79
CA MET A 207 14.67 -7.27 3.85
C MET A 207 15.39 -8.54 4.28
N THR A 208 15.06 -9.70 3.70
CA THR A 208 15.76 -10.95 4.05
C THR A 208 17.19 -10.93 3.50
N PRO A 209 18.21 -11.00 4.38
CA PRO A 209 19.60 -10.84 3.96
C PRO A 209 20.15 -12.17 3.45
N HIS A 210 19.63 -12.62 2.30
CA HIS A 210 19.98 -13.91 1.70
C HIS A 210 21.49 -14.11 1.53
N GLU A 211 22.24 -13.05 1.16
CA GLU A 211 23.68 -13.16 0.99
C GLU A 211 24.39 -13.29 2.33
N THR A 212 24.01 -12.47 3.32
CA THR A 212 24.57 -12.58 4.67
C THR A 212 24.26 -13.94 5.31
N ILE A 213 23.04 -14.47 5.16
CA ILE A 213 22.66 -15.82 5.61
C ILE A 213 23.56 -16.87 4.94
N SER A 214 23.71 -16.78 3.62
CA SER A 214 24.52 -17.71 2.84
C SER A 214 26.00 -17.65 3.23
N GLN A 215 26.51 -16.46 3.55
CA GLN A 215 27.88 -16.26 4.03
C GLN A 215 28.05 -16.84 5.43
N LEU A 216 27.12 -16.58 6.36
CA LEU A 216 27.14 -17.14 7.71
C LEU A 216 27.14 -18.67 7.73
N ALA A 217 26.38 -19.30 6.83
CA ALA A 217 26.37 -20.75 6.68
C ALA A 217 27.73 -21.33 6.25
N ARG A 218 28.60 -20.53 5.63
CA ARG A 218 29.94 -20.94 5.18
C ARG A 218 31.04 -20.68 6.21
N TYR A 219 30.80 -19.86 7.24
CA TYR A 219 31.82 -19.58 8.25
C TYR A 219 31.94 -20.74 9.26
N PRO A 220 33.16 -21.23 9.54
CA PRO A 220 33.37 -22.17 10.63
C PRO A 220 33.00 -21.52 11.98
N PRO A 221 32.51 -22.28 12.96
CA PRO A 221 31.94 -21.75 14.19
C PRO A 221 32.89 -20.85 14.99
N GLY A 222 34.21 -21.04 14.88
CA GLY A 222 35.22 -20.21 15.53
C GLY A 222 35.58 -18.89 14.82
N ARG A 223 35.01 -18.61 13.64
CA ARG A 223 35.27 -17.35 12.88
C ARG A 223 33.98 -16.61 12.53
N ARG A 224 32.92 -16.80 13.32
CA ARG A 224 31.67 -16.08 13.09
C ARG A 224 31.86 -14.59 13.42
N PRO A 225 31.38 -13.68 12.54
CA PRO A 225 31.37 -12.25 12.83
C PRO A 225 30.67 -11.98 14.17
N SER A 226 31.08 -10.91 14.85
CA SER A 226 30.33 -10.42 16.00
C SER A 226 28.90 -10.04 15.61
N GLU A 227 27.97 -10.04 16.56
CA GLU A 227 26.58 -9.64 16.31
C GLU A 227 26.48 -8.24 15.70
N ARG A 228 27.29 -7.30 16.22
CA ARG A 228 27.37 -5.92 15.70
C ARG A 228 27.88 -5.86 14.26
N GLU A 229 28.91 -6.63 13.91
CA GLU A 229 29.39 -6.72 12.52
C GLU A 229 28.33 -7.31 11.60
N LEU A 230 27.56 -8.28 12.11
CA LEU A 230 26.49 -8.91 11.35
C LEU A 230 25.35 -7.92 11.08
N GLU A 231 24.91 -7.16 12.08
CA GLU A 231 23.93 -6.08 11.92
C GLU A 231 24.37 -5.07 10.87
N GLU A 232 25.64 -4.65 10.94
CA GLU A 232 26.21 -3.70 9.98
C GLU A 232 26.24 -4.27 8.56
N ARG A 233 26.62 -5.55 8.39
CA ARG A 233 26.58 -6.22 7.08
C ARG A 233 25.16 -6.30 6.52
N ILE A 234 24.18 -6.68 7.34
CA ILE A 234 22.76 -6.74 6.94
C ILE A 234 22.26 -5.34 6.54
N ALA A 235 22.56 -4.31 7.34
CA ALA A 235 22.17 -2.95 7.04
C ALA A 235 22.79 -2.44 5.73
N ASN A 236 24.08 -2.75 5.50
CA ASN A 236 24.77 -2.41 4.26
C ASN A 236 24.22 -3.15 3.03
N GLU A 237 23.89 -4.44 3.17
CA GLU A 237 23.25 -5.25 2.12
C GLU A 237 21.89 -4.66 1.74
N ILE A 238 21.04 -4.37 2.73
CA ILE A 238 19.72 -3.74 2.52
C ILE A 238 19.88 -2.38 1.84
N LYS A 239 20.81 -1.54 2.30
CA LYS A 239 21.07 -0.22 1.70
C LYS A 239 21.53 -0.34 0.25
N ALA A 240 22.43 -1.29 -0.05
CA ALA A 240 22.92 -1.53 -1.41
C ALA A 240 21.77 -1.99 -2.34
N ARG A 241 20.93 -2.94 -1.90
CA ARG A 241 19.76 -3.39 -2.65
C ARG A 241 18.77 -2.25 -2.90
N ARG A 242 18.45 -1.45 -1.87
CA ARG A 242 17.59 -0.26 -2.01
C ARG A 242 18.13 0.67 -3.08
N LEU A 243 19.44 0.97 -3.07
CA LEU A 243 20.07 1.83 -4.07
C LEU A 243 19.98 1.26 -5.49
N VAL A 244 20.19 -0.05 -5.66
CA VAL A 244 20.04 -0.72 -6.96
C VAL A 244 18.61 -0.59 -7.49
N GLU A 245 17.62 -0.79 -6.63
CA GLU A 245 16.21 -0.62 -7.00
C GLU A 245 15.88 0.84 -7.34
N LEU A 246 16.29 1.81 -6.51
CA LEU A 246 16.03 3.24 -6.76
C LEU A 246 16.65 3.72 -8.07
N LYS A 247 17.85 3.24 -8.43
CA LYS A 247 18.48 3.54 -9.72
C LYS A 247 17.61 3.13 -10.91
N LYS A 248 16.80 2.07 -10.79
CA LYS A 248 15.85 1.66 -11.85
C LYS A 248 14.76 2.69 -12.11
N TRP A 249 14.49 3.56 -11.15
CA TRP A 249 13.48 4.62 -11.17
C TRP A 249 14.06 6.02 -11.44
N GLY A 250 15.34 6.08 -11.83
CA GLY A 250 16.03 7.32 -12.21
C GLY A 250 16.70 8.05 -11.05
N TYR A 251 16.84 7.42 -9.89
CA TYR A 251 17.67 7.97 -8.81
C TYR A 251 19.15 7.93 -9.22
N THR A 252 19.83 9.08 -9.13
CA THR A 252 21.27 9.19 -9.40
C THR A 252 22.02 9.47 -8.10
N THR A 253 22.95 8.59 -7.76
CA THR A 253 23.77 8.72 -6.55
C THR A 253 24.87 9.76 -6.80
N GLY A 254 24.87 10.88 -6.07
CA GLY A 254 25.99 11.84 -6.08
C GLY A 254 25.64 13.30 -6.30
N SER A 255 24.39 13.64 -6.65
CA SER A 255 23.94 15.04 -6.55
C SER A 255 23.79 15.39 -5.07
N ARG A 256 24.56 16.37 -4.59
CA ARG A 256 24.48 16.87 -3.21
C ARG A 256 23.32 17.85 -3.00
N ASP A 257 22.51 18.05 -4.03
CA ASP A 257 21.50 19.10 -4.07
C ASP A 257 20.24 18.66 -3.32
N THR A 258 19.45 19.63 -2.87
CA THR A 258 18.11 19.41 -2.27
C THR A 258 17.23 18.53 -3.16
N HIS A 259 17.39 18.64 -4.48
CA HIS A 259 16.74 17.79 -5.49
C HIS A 259 17.06 16.29 -5.33
N SER A 260 18.18 15.92 -4.69
CA SER A 260 18.51 14.50 -4.45
C SER A 260 17.54 13.83 -3.48
N ARG A 261 17.05 14.52 -2.45
CA ARG A 261 16.10 13.94 -1.48
C ARG A 261 14.71 13.75 -2.09
N GLU A 262 14.26 14.73 -2.87
CA GLU A 262 13.00 14.66 -3.60
C GLU A 262 13.06 13.58 -4.70
N SER A 263 14.19 13.48 -5.41
CA SER A 263 14.44 12.42 -6.39
C SER A 263 14.42 11.04 -5.74
N GLU A 264 15.04 10.88 -4.57
CA GLU A 264 15.02 9.64 -3.79
C GLU A 264 13.59 9.26 -3.37
N ALA A 265 12.84 10.20 -2.78
CA ALA A 265 11.47 9.97 -2.34
C ALA A 265 10.54 9.62 -3.52
N THR A 266 10.71 10.29 -4.67
CA THR A 266 9.96 10.00 -5.89
C THR A 266 10.30 8.61 -6.42
N ALA A 267 11.59 8.25 -6.47
CA ALA A 267 12.02 6.93 -6.92
C ALA A 267 11.51 5.82 -6.00
N GLU A 268 11.50 6.06 -4.69
CA GLU A 268 10.96 5.12 -3.69
C GLU A 268 9.45 4.93 -3.86
N ALA A 269 8.69 6.03 -3.99
CA ALA A 269 7.25 5.94 -4.25
C ALA A 269 6.93 5.19 -5.56
N CYS A 270 7.75 5.37 -6.61
CA CYS A 270 7.61 4.61 -7.84
C CYS A 270 7.92 3.11 -7.64
N ALA A 271 8.97 2.78 -6.89
CA ALA A 271 9.33 1.40 -6.57
C ALA A 271 8.24 0.70 -5.72
N GLU A 272 7.66 1.42 -4.77
CA GLU A 272 6.54 0.97 -3.96
C GLU A 272 5.29 0.72 -4.81
N ALA A 273 4.91 1.66 -5.68
CA ALA A 273 3.81 1.48 -6.61
C ALA A 273 4.07 0.31 -7.58
N ALA A 274 5.34 0.06 -7.90
CA ALA A 274 5.76 -1.04 -8.75
C ALA A 274 5.74 -2.42 -8.06
N SER A 275 5.66 -2.45 -6.73
CA SER A 275 5.71 -3.69 -5.96
C SER A 275 4.54 -4.65 -6.29
N PRO A 276 4.70 -5.95 -6.02
CA PRO A 276 3.60 -6.90 -6.08
C PRO A 276 2.58 -6.69 -4.94
N SER A 277 1.36 -7.23 -5.09
CA SER A 277 0.24 -6.99 -4.16
C SER A 277 0.43 -7.62 -2.77
N ASP A 278 1.36 -8.57 -2.63
CA ASP A 278 1.71 -9.18 -1.33
C ASP A 278 2.54 -8.25 -0.43
N LYS A 279 3.03 -7.12 -0.96
CA LYS A 279 3.84 -6.17 -0.19
C LYS A 279 3.01 -5.07 0.44
N ILE A 280 3.41 -4.68 1.65
CA ILE A 280 2.86 -3.53 2.35
C ILE A 280 3.63 -2.27 1.92
N VAL A 281 2.89 -1.31 1.40
CA VAL A 281 3.40 -0.01 0.95
C VAL A 281 2.60 1.15 1.55
N PRO A 282 3.14 2.38 1.58
CA PRO A 282 2.40 3.58 1.94
C PRO A 282 1.10 3.73 1.14
N ILE A 283 0.09 4.37 1.74
CA ILE A 283 -1.29 4.43 1.21
C ILE A 283 -1.35 5.08 -0.18
N LEU A 284 -0.57 6.15 -0.41
CA LEU A 284 -0.51 6.78 -1.73
C LEU A 284 0.07 5.81 -2.77
N SER A 285 1.17 5.13 -2.45
CA SER A 285 1.80 4.13 -3.31
C SER A 285 0.89 2.91 -3.54
N LEU A 286 0.08 2.53 -2.54
CA LEU A 286 -0.96 1.50 -2.67
C LEU A 286 -2.01 1.89 -3.71
N ALA A 287 -2.52 3.13 -3.66
CA ALA A 287 -3.48 3.63 -4.64
C ALA A 287 -2.86 3.63 -6.05
N LEU A 288 -1.63 4.15 -6.20
CA LEU A 288 -0.92 4.17 -7.49
C LEU A 288 -0.66 2.75 -8.03
N ARG A 289 -0.36 1.79 -7.15
CA ARG A 289 -0.26 0.36 -7.48
C ARG A 289 -1.58 -0.19 -8.00
N GLN A 290 -2.70 0.12 -7.34
CA GLN A 290 -4.02 -0.33 -7.80
C GLN A 290 -4.41 0.31 -9.13
N TRP A 291 -4.09 1.59 -9.36
CA TRP A 291 -4.25 2.21 -10.67
C TRP A 291 -3.45 1.48 -11.76
N ARG A 292 -2.20 1.11 -11.48
CA ARG A 292 -1.39 0.31 -12.40
C ARG A 292 -2.08 -1.01 -12.75
N ILE A 293 -2.45 -1.79 -11.74
CA ILE A 293 -2.97 -3.15 -11.91
C ILE A 293 -4.35 -3.14 -12.56
N GLN A 294 -5.24 -2.24 -12.16
CA GLN A 294 -6.64 -2.26 -12.62
C GLN A 294 -6.87 -1.43 -13.89
N VAL A 295 -6.03 -0.41 -14.15
CA VAL A 295 -6.20 0.46 -15.32
C VAL A 295 -5.10 0.20 -16.34
N LEU A 296 -3.83 0.32 -15.96
CA LEU A 296 -2.75 0.35 -16.95
C LEU A 296 -2.36 -1.02 -17.52
N GLU A 297 -2.35 -2.06 -16.69
CA GLU A 297 -2.01 -3.42 -17.13
C GLU A 297 -3.06 -4.03 -18.09
N PRO A 298 -4.38 -3.93 -17.84
CA PRO A 298 -5.40 -4.41 -18.77
C PRO A 298 -5.31 -3.70 -20.11
N LEU A 299 -4.97 -2.41 -20.12
CA LEU A 299 -4.76 -1.67 -21.36
C LEU A 299 -3.57 -2.20 -22.20
N GLY A 300 -2.68 -3.01 -21.63
CA GLY A 300 -1.60 -3.66 -22.38
C GLY A 300 -2.02 -4.94 -23.13
N VAL A 301 -3.09 -5.59 -22.62
CA VAL A 301 -3.62 -6.87 -23.07
C VAL A 301 -4.84 -6.67 -23.97
N ASP A 302 -5.69 -5.70 -23.67
CA ASP A 302 -6.97 -5.53 -24.32
C ASP A 302 -6.80 -5.07 -25.79
N SER A 303 -7.34 -5.86 -26.71
CA SER A 303 -7.38 -5.59 -28.14
C SER A 303 -8.27 -4.41 -28.52
N ARG A 304 -9.13 -3.93 -27.60
CA ARG A 304 -10.08 -2.82 -27.80
C ARG A 304 -9.43 -1.44 -27.81
N LEU A 305 -8.10 -1.36 -27.76
CA LEU A 305 -7.38 -0.11 -27.68
C LEU A 305 -6.71 0.23 -28.99
N SER A 306 -6.74 1.53 -29.30
CA SER A 306 -5.93 2.08 -30.38
C SER A 306 -4.49 1.63 -30.23
N ARG A 307 -3.88 1.22 -31.35
CA ARG A 307 -2.44 0.88 -31.43
C ARG A 307 -1.56 1.97 -30.80
N VAL A 308 -2.01 3.23 -30.82
CA VAL A 308 -1.33 4.35 -30.19
C VAL A 308 -1.26 4.14 -28.67
N ALA A 309 -2.38 3.93 -27.99
CA ALA A 309 -2.43 3.70 -26.54
C ALA A 309 -1.59 2.49 -26.12
N LEU A 310 -1.69 1.38 -26.88
CA LEU A 310 -0.86 0.19 -26.68
C LEU A 310 0.63 0.50 -26.85
N THR A 311 1.00 1.34 -27.83
CA THR A 311 2.41 1.71 -28.06
C THR A 311 2.92 2.62 -26.94
N LEU A 312 2.09 3.50 -26.39
CA LEU A 312 2.45 4.39 -25.27
C LEU A 312 2.68 3.60 -23.98
N VAL A 313 1.75 2.70 -23.62
CA VAL A 313 1.91 1.82 -22.45
C VAL A 313 3.11 0.90 -22.64
N ARG A 314 3.31 0.37 -23.85
CA ARG A 314 4.44 -0.51 -24.14
C ARG A 314 5.76 0.24 -24.15
N ARG A 315 5.86 1.45 -24.71
CA ARG A 315 7.10 2.23 -24.92
C ARG A 315 6.95 3.66 -24.37
N PRO A 316 6.93 3.84 -23.04
CA PRO A 316 6.69 5.15 -22.42
C PRO A 316 7.82 6.16 -22.64
N THR A 317 9.00 5.72 -23.10
CA THR A 317 10.17 6.58 -23.36
C THR A 317 10.28 7.05 -24.81
N ASN A 318 9.21 6.98 -25.60
CA ASN A 318 9.21 7.54 -26.95
C ASN A 318 8.89 9.04 -26.87
N ASP A 319 9.68 9.89 -27.53
CA ASP A 319 9.52 11.36 -27.57
C ASP A 319 8.12 11.82 -27.99
N LYS A 320 7.34 10.94 -28.63
CA LYS A 320 5.95 11.21 -29.03
C LYS A 320 4.92 11.08 -27.90
N THR A 321 5.30 10.58 -26.73
CA THR A 321 4.38 10.39 -25.60
C THR A 321 4.20 11.71 -24.85
N PRO A 322 2.96 12.19 -24.62
CA PRO A 322 2.74 13.39 -23.82
C PRO A 322 3.43 13.30 -22.46
N GLU A 323 4.16 14.33 -22.06
CA GLU A 323 4.96 14.32 -20.84
C GLU A 323 4.13 13.97 -19.59
N LYS A 324 2.88 14.47 -19.52
CA LYS A 324 1.93 14.14 -18.44
C LYS A 324 1.65 12.63 -18.34
N MET A 325 1.55 11.93 -19.47
CA MET A 325 1.36 10.48 -19.53
C MET A 325 2.62 9.75 -19.08
N GLN A 326 3.80 10.21 -19.48
CA GLN A 326 5.07 9.63 -19.01
C GLN A 326 5.21 9.76 -17.48
N ARG A 327 4.88 10.94 -16.93
CA ARG A 327 4.87 11.18 -15.48
C ARG A 327 3.91 10.24 -14.77
N MET A 328 2.67 10.11 -15.27
CA MET A 328 1.67 9.18 -14.72
C MET A 328 2.16 7.74 -14.70
N LEU A 329 2.64 7.23 -15.85
CA LEU A 329 3.16 5.87 -15.97
C LEU A 329 4.31 5.63 -14.99
N LYS A 330 5.24 6.58 -14.90
CA LYS A 330 6.38 6.51 -13.96
C LYS A 330 5.90 6.43 -12.51
N SER A 331 5.01 7.32 -12.08
CA SER A 331 4.48 7.34 -10.70
C SER A 331 3.67 6.09 -10.34
N CYS A 332 3.02 5.46 -11.32
CA CYS A 332 2.36 4.17 -11.14
C CYS A 332 3.32 2.97 -11.12
N GLY A 333 4.64 3.20 -11.15
CA GLY A 333 5.60 2.10 -11.18
C GLY A 333 5.58 1.32 -12.51
N VAL A 334 5.22 1.96 -13.63
CA VAL A 334 5.34 1.36 -14.97
C VAL A 334 6.68 1.74 -15.55
N ARG A 335 7.56 0.75 -15.73
CA ARG A 335 8.89 0.98 -16.28
C ARG A 335 8.89 0.90 -17.81
N GLY A 336 9.66 1.77 -18.47
CA GLY A 336 9.83 1.70 -19.93
C GLY A 336 10.53 0.45 -20.47
N ALA A 337 11.19 -0.30 -19.58
CA ALA A 337 11.94 -1.51 -19.90
C ALA A 337 11.46 -2.76 -19.11
N ASP A 338 10.28 -2.73 -18.48
CA ASP A 338 9.89 -3.76 -17.48
C ASP A 338 9.72 -5.19 -18.03
N PRO A 339 10.05 -6.24 -17.25
CA PRO A 339 9.81 -7.65 -17.60
C PRO A 339 8.35 -8.04 -17.76
N ALA A 340 7.37 -7.22 -17.34
CA ALA A 340 5.97 -7.41 -17.69
C ALA A 340 5.77 -7.48 -19.23
N ARG A 341 6.66 -6.84 -20.02
CA ARG A 341 6.76 -7.03 -21.47
C ARG A 341 7.11 -8.46 -21.89
N LYS A 342 7.84 -9.25 -21.08
CA LYS A 342 8.21 -10.64 -21.38
C LYS A 342 7.04 -11.60 -21.12
N VAL A 343 6.24 -11.36 -20.08
CA VAL A 343 5.04 -12.18 -19.80
C VAL A 343 3.96 -11.90 -20.85
N LEU A 344 3.70 -10.63 -21.20
CA LEU A 344 2.81 -10.26 -22.31
C LEU A 344 3.27 -10.78 -23.68
N LYS A 345 4.58 -10.87 -23.94
CA LYS A 345 5.11 -11.51 -25.16
C LYS A 345 4.85 -13.02 -25.22
N ARG A 346 4.79 -13.73 -24.08
CA ARG A 346 4.49 -15.17 -24.06
C ARG A 346 3.01 -15.46 -24.33
N TYR A 347 2.10 -14.57 -23.92
CA TYR A 347 0.66 -14.72 -24.18
C TYR A 347 0.22 -14.24 -25.58
N THR A 348 1.06 -13.46 -26.27
CA THR A 348 0.77 -12.95 -27.63
C THR A 348 1.47 -13.71 -28.75
N GLN A 349 2.35 -14.64 -28.42
CA GLN A 349 2.76 -15.68 -29.36
C GLN A 349 1.66 -16.73 -29.36
N SER A 350 0.76 -16.68 -30.35
CA SER A 350 -0.13 -17.80 -30.63
C SER A 350 0.71 -19.08 -30.70
N PRO A 351 0.24 -20.20 -30.13
CA PRO A 351 0.85 -21.49 -30.41
C PRO A 351 0.84 -21.67 -31.94
N LYS A 352 2.02 -21.93 -32.49
CA LYS A 352 2.16 -22.29 -33.90
C LYS A 352 1.52 -23.65 -34.18
#